data_AF-A0A536ASM3-F1
#
_entry.id   AF-A0A536ASM3-F1
#
_cell.length_a   1.000
_cell.length_b   1.000
_cell.length_c   1.000
_cell.angle_alpha   90.00
_cell.angle_beta   90.00
_cell.angle_gamma   90.00
#
_symmetry.space_group_name_H-M   'P 1'
#
loop_
_entity.id
_entity.type
_entity.pdbx_description
1 polymer ?
#
loop_
_entity_poly.entity_id
_entity_poly.type
_entity_poly.pdbx_seq_one_letter_code
_entity_poly.pdbx_strand_id
1 'polypeptide(L)' 'MEPLLDARTLPSAGDDPRLMDEALSEARAAAAHDDVPIGVVIVRGGVIVARGHNRREVEQDPTAHAEVIALRAA' A
#
# COMPACT_ATOMS: atom_id res chain seq x y z
N MET A 1 1.59 38.88 0.63
CA MET A 1 2.45 38.04 1.50
C MET A 1 1.88 36.64 1.40
N GLU A 2 2.39 35.86 0.45
CA GLU A 2 2.00 34.46 0.25
C GLU A 2 2.36 33.69 1.54
N PRO A 3 1.42 32.93 2.14
CA PRO A 3 1.74 32.14 3.32
C PRO A 3 2.71 31.03 2.91
N LEU A 4 3.82 30.93 3.63
CA LEU A 4 4.79 29.85 3.48
C LEU A 4 4.05 28.53 3.73
N LEU A 5 3.78 27.75 2.67
CA LEU A 5 3.17 26.43 2.78
C LEU A 5 4.01 25.58 3.71
N ASP A 6 3.45 25.16 4.85
CA ASP A 6 4.08 24.20 5.75
C ASP A 6 4.24 22.88 4.97
N ALA A 7 5.45 22.35 4.90
CA ALA A 7 5.74 21.08 4.22
C ALA A 7 4.93 19.90 4.79
N ARG A 8 4.31 20.08 5.95
CA ARG A 8 3.38 19.13 6.60
C ARG A 8 1.95 19.15 6.03
N THR A 9 1.62 20.09 5.14
CA THR A 9 0.26 20.28 4.60
C THR A 9 0.19 20.20 3.08
N LEU A 10 1.29 19.82 2.41
CA LEU A 10 1.23 19.51 0.98
C LEU A 10 0.46 18.20 0.81
N PRO A 11 -0.52 18.12 -0.11
CA PRO A 11 -1.17 16.85 -0.42
C PRO A 11 -0.07 15.86 -0.80
N SER A 12 0.12 14.85 0.04
CA SER A 12 1.04 13.78 -0.24
C SER A 12 0.42 12.92 -1.33
N ALA A 13 1.23 12.17 -2.08
CA ALA A 13 0.67 11.19 -3.01
C ALA A 13 -0.36 10.28 -2.32
N GLY A 14 -0.24 10.02 -1.01
CA GLY A 14 -1.16 9.21 -0.22
C GLY A 14 -2.56 9.81 0.05
N ASP A 15 -2.81 11.07 -0.29
CA ASP A 15 -4.11 11.72 -0.06
C ASP A 15 -5.12 11.50 -1.21
N ASP A 16 -4.72 10.78 -2.27
CA ASP A 16 -5.64 10.37 -3.35
C ASP A 16 -6.46 9.15 -2.91
N PRO A 17 -7.80 9.26 -2.74
CA PRO A 17 -8.65 8.16 -2.27
C PRO A 17 -8.54 6.91 -3.14
N ARG A 18 -8.25 7.06 -4.43
CA ARG A 18 -8.13 5.94 -5.38
C ARG A 18 -6.96 5.01 -5.04
N LEU A 19 -5.90 5.55 -4.43
CA LEU A 19 -4.74 4.75 -4.00
C LEU A 19 -5.10 3.90 -2.79
N MET A 20 -5.91 4.45 -1.89
CA MET A 20 -6.39 3.69 -0.73
C MET A 20 -7.40 2.62 -1.16
N ASP A 21 -8.26 2.91 -2.14
CA ASP A 21 -9.16 1.91 -2.73
C ASP A 21 -8.39 0.71 -3.31
N GLU A 22 -7.25 0.96 -3.94
CA GLU A 22 -6.36 -0.09 -4.45
C GLU A 22 -5.74 -0.92 -3.32
N ALA A 23 -5.23 -0.27 -2.26
CA ALA A 23 -4.71 -0.98 -1.10
C ALA A 23 -5.79 -1.84 -0.40
N LEU A 24 -7.03 -1.36 -0.35
CA LEU A 24 -8.17 -2.13 0.14
C LEU A 24 -8.53 -3.30 -0.80
N SER A 25 -8.29 -3.17 -2.09
CA SER A 25 -8.44 -4.27 -3.05
C SER A 25 -7.45 -5.41 -2.77
N GLU A 26 -6.19 -5.06 -2.54
CA GLU A 26 -5.15 -6.01 -2.11
C GLU A 26 -5.50 -6.65 -0.76
N ALA A 27 -6.00 -5.88 0.21
CA ALA A 27 -6.45 -6.43 1.50
C ALA A 27 -7.58 -7.47 1.35
N ARG A 28 -8.51 -7.26 0.41
CA ARG A 28 -9.55 -8.25 0.06
C ARG A 28 -8.96 -9.51 -0.57
N ALA A 29 -7.88 -9.39 -1.34
CA ALA A 29 -7.18 -10.56 -1.89
C ALA A 29 -6.53 -11.41 -0.79
N ALA A 30 -5.91 -10.80 0.22
CA ALA A 30 -5.41 -11.52 1.40
C ALA A 30 -6.53 -12.27 2.15
N ALA A 31 -7.68 -11.61 2.35
CA ALA A 31 -8.84 -12.25 3.00
C ALA A 31 -9.35 -13.47 2.23
N ALA A 32 -9.24 -13.48 0.90
CA ALA A 32 -9.73 -14.57 0.06
C ALA A 32 -8.95 -15.89 0.25
N HIS A 33 -7.79 -15.84 0.88
CA HIS A 33 -6.98 -17.00 1.22
C HIS A 33 -6.71 -17.10 2.74
N ASP A 34 -7.66 -16.63 3.55
CA ASP A 34 -7.68 -16.74 5.02
C ASP A 34 -6.46 -16.12 5.74
N ASP A 35 -5.80 -15.13 5.14
CA ASP A 35 -4.75 -14.36 5.80
C ASP A 35 -5.32 -13.07 6.43
N VAL A 36 -4.51 -12.41 7.26
CA VAL A 36 -4.87 -11.11 7.84
C VAL A 36 -5.00 -10.08 6.70
N PRO A 37 -6.15 -9.39 6.57
CA PRO A 37 -6.49 -8.58 5.40
C PRO A 37 -5.76 -7.24 5.41
N ILE A 38 -4.49 -7.28 5.01
CA ILE A 38 -3.63 -6.10 4.85
C ILE A 38 -3.19 -6.04 3.39
N GLY A 39 -3.31 -4.85 2.80
CA GLY A 39 -2.86 -4.54 1.46
C GLY A 39 -2.06 -3.23 1.44
N VAL A 40 -1.18 -3.11 0.45
CA VAL A 40 -0.23 -2.02 0.27
C VAL A 40 -0.14 -1.65 -1.20
N VAL A 41 0.06 -0.36 -1.44
CA VAL A 41 0.50 0.18 -2.73
C VAL A 41 1.71 1.09 -2.50
N ILE A 42 2.70 1.03 -3.40
CA ILE A 42 3.84 1.95 -3.42
C ILE A 42 3.66 2.90 -4.60
N VAL A 43 3.77 4.20 -4.34
CA VAL A 43 3.47 5.25 -5.32
C VAL A 43 4.67 6.16 -5.51
N ARG A 44 5.03 6.40 -6.77
CA ARG A 44 6.11 7.33 -7.15
C ARG A 44 5.60 8.25 -8.26
N GLY A 45 5.61 9.56 -8.00
CA GLY A 45 5.14 10.55 -8.97
C GLY A 45 3.67 10.38 -9.35
N GLY A 46 2.82 9.96 -8.40
CA GLY A 46 1.39 9.72 -8.64
C GLY A 46 1.05 8.41 -9.36
N VAL A 47 2.06 7.58 -9.67
CA VAL A 47 1.87 6.27 -10.32
C VAL A 47 2.15 5.16 -9.32
N ILE A 48 1.27 4.16 -9.26
CA ILE A 48 1.49 2.94 -8.47
C ILE A 48 2.58 2.12 -9.16
N VAL A 49 3.71 1.94 -8.47
CA VAL A 49 4.86 1.17 -8.96
C VAL A 49 4.85 -0.27 -8.44
N ALA A 50 4.24 -0.52 -7.28
CA ALA A 50 4.08 -1.86 -6.74
C ALA A 50 2.81 -1.98 -5.90
N ARG A 51 2.37 -3.22 -5.72
CA ARG A 51 1.23 -3.63 -4.89
C ARG A 51 1.60 -4.88 -4.12
N GLY A 52 0.94 -5.11 -3.00
CA GLY A 52 1.09 -6.34 -2.24
C GLY A 52 0.00 -6.52 -1.22
N HIS A 53 -0.26 -7.77 -0.86
CA HIS A 53 -1.10 -8.16 0.26
C HIS A 53 -0.38 -9.21 1.10
N ASN A 54 -0.82 -9.42 2.34
CA ASN A 54 -0.25 -10.48 3.18
C ASN A 54 -0.37 -11.83 2.50
N ARG A 55 0.71 -12.62 2.55
CA ARG A 55 0.77 -14.00 2.02
C ARG A 55 1.44 -14.95 3.00
N ARG A 56 1.42 -14.64 4.29
CA ARG A 56 2.04 -15.40 5.38
C ARG A 56 1.49 -16.82 5.44
N GLU A 57 0.17 -16.96 5.32
CA GLU A 57 -0.48 -18.27 5.41
C GLU A 57 -0.25 -19.11 4.14
N VAL A 58 -0.30 -18.50 2.96
CA VAL A 58 -0.11 -19.24 1.70
C VAL A 58 1.36 -19.57 1.40
N GLU A 59 2.30 -18.71 1.82
CA GLU A 59 3.74 -18.93 1.64
C GLU A 59 4.39 -19.61 2.85
N GLN A 60 3.67 -19.77 3.96
CA GLN A 60 4.20 -20.27 5.24
C GLN A 60 5.45 -19.48 5.69
N ASP A 61 5.46 -18.17 5.42
CA ASP A 61 6.54 -17.25 5.72
C ASP A 61 6.02 -16.11 6.63
N PRO A 62 6.46 -16.03 7.90
CA PRO A 62 6.01 -14.96 8.79
C PRO A 62 6.44 -13.57 8.33
N THR A 63 7.37 -13.46 7.37
CA THR A 63 7.84 -12.19 6.79
C THR A 63 7.10 -11.77 5.52
N ALA A 64 6.21 -12.62 4.98
CA ALA A 64 5.41 -12.35 3.78
C ALA A 64 4.26 -11.35 4.05
N HIS A 65 4.63 -10.22 4.65
CA HIS A 65 3.76 -9.07 4.89
C HIS A 65 3.55 -8.28 3.59
N ALA A 66 2.41 -7.62 3.47
CA ALA A 66 2.06 -6.78 2.32
C ALA A 66 3.15 -5.74 1.97
N GLU A 67 3.70 -5.06 2.98
CA GLU A 67 4.76 -4.05 2.81
C GLU A 67 6.03 -4.67 2.22
N VAL A 68 6.43 -5.83 2.76
CA VAL A 68 7.65 -6.54 2.35
C VAL A 68 7.51 -7.05 0.92
N ILE A 69 6.35 -7.60 0.58
CA ILE A 69 6.05 -8.09 -0.77
C ILE A 69 6.07 -6.93 -1.77
N ALA A 70 5.41 -5.82 -1.47
CA ALA A 70 5.37 -4.67 -2.36
C ALA A 70 6.77 -4.04 -2.54
N LEU A 71 7.56 -3.91 -1.48
CA LEU A 71 8.92 -3.39 -1.57
C LEU A 71 9.85 -4.26 -2.41
N ARG A 72 9.70 -5.59 -2.34
CA ARG A 72 10.46 -6.53 -3.18
C ARG A 72 10.07 -6.46 -4.67
N ALA A 73 8.85 -6.01 -4.97
CA ALA A 73 8.30 -5.93 -6.32
C ALA A 73 8.47 -4.57 -7.01
N ALA A 74 8.98 -3.56 -6.28
CA ALA A 74 9.09 -2.16 -6.72
C ALA A 74 10.36 -1.83 -7.52
#